data_AF-A0A938KE85-F1
#
_entry.id   AF-A0A938KE85-F1
#
_cell.length_a   1.000
_cell.length_b   1.000
_cell.length_c   1.000
_cell.angle_alpha   90.00
_cell.angle_beta   90.00
_cell.angle_gamma   90.00
#
_symmetry.space_group_name_H-M   'P 1'
#
loop_
_entity.id
_entity.type
_entity.pdbx_description
1 polymer ?
#
loop_
_entity_poly.entity_id
_entity_poly.type
_entity_poly.pdbx_seq_one_letter_code
_entity_poly.pdbx_strand_id
1 'polypeptide(L)'
;MKTSTRIGEYLIQRLHAHGVRHVFGIPGDYVLSFYEQLRQSKLQIVNTCDEQGAGFAADAYARVRGLGAVCVTYCVGGLKVANTTAEAFAEKSPVVVISGAPGMKEREKNPLLHHKRITVKRLFERLNSFLKDDTVVVADVGDALFGAADLFIHQRTEFLGPAYYTSMGFGVPAGIGAQLGNPKLRPVVLVGDGAFQMTGMELATVIRYQLNPIVIVLNNAGYGTERHMQDGPYNDVLPWNYHRLPDVLGAGHGFAVNTESDLECALALAERERDHFCLLDVHLEPMDRSPALQRLASRLAERI
;
A
#
# COMPACT_ATOMS: atom_id res chain seq x y z
N MET A 1 41.04 -14.98 -3.22
CA MET A 1 39.95 -14.03 -3.54
C MET A 1 39.74 -13.12 -2.34
N LYS A 2 39.95 -11.80 -2.45
CA LYS A 2 39.58 -10.87 -1.38
C LYS A 2 38.05 -10.76 -1.38
N THR A 3 37.40 -11.33 -0.38
CA THR A 3 35.98 -11.09 -0.11
C THR A 3 35.79 -9.59 0.11
N SER A 4 34.99 -8.95 -0.74
CA SER A 4 34.64 -7.54 -0.60
C SER A 4 33.84 -7.34 0.70
N THR A 5 34.40 -6.62 1.66
CA THR A 5 33.73 -6.32 2.94
C THR A 5 32.48 -5.47 2.68
N ARG A 6 31.33 -5.89 3.23
CA ARG A 6 30.09 -5.11 3.10
C ARG A 6 30.17 -3.84 3.95
N ILE A 7 29.46 -2.79 3.55
CA ILE A 7 29.46 -1.49 4.26
C ILE A 7 29.09 -1.67 5.74
N GLY A 8 28.06 -2.46 6.03
CA GLY A 8 27.62 -2.72 7.40
C GLY A 8 28.67 -3.45 8.24
N GLU A 9 29.29 -4.50 7.69
CA GLU A 9 30.40 -5.22 8.33
C GLU A 9 31.58 -4.28 8.65
N TYR A 10 31.94 -3.40 7.72
CA TYR A 10 32.97 -2.41 7.94
C TYR A 10 32.60 -1.44 9.08
N LEU A 11 31.38 -0.92 9.09
CA LEU A 11 30.89 -0.02 10.15
C LEU A 11 30.94 -0.71 11.52
N ILE A 12 30.45 -1.95 11.61
CA ILE A 12 30.49 -2.77 12.82
C ILE A 12 31.93 -2.95 13.31
N GLN A 13 32.85 -3.30 12.41
CA GLN A 13 34.27 -3.45 12.73
C GLN A 13 34.86 -2.15 13.28
N ARG A 14 34.52 -1.00 12.68
CA ARG A 14 35.00 0.32 13.14
C ARG A 14 34.41 0.69 14.50
N LEU A 15 33.11 0.50 14.73
CA LEU A 15 32.49 0.74 16.04
C LEU A 15 33.16 -0.12 17.12
N HIS A 16 33.33 -1.41 16.87
CA HIS A 16 33.99 -2.32 17.80
C HIS A 16 35.44 -1.92 18.08
N ALA A 17 36.19 -1.52 17.05
CA ALA A 17 37.57 -1.05 17.17
C ALA A 17 37.70 0.23 18.02
N HIS A 18 36.67 1.10 18.00
CA HIS A 18 36.60 2.32 18.82
C HIS A 18 35.93 2.09 20.18
N GLY A 19 35.88 0.84 20.66
CA GLY A 19 35.49 0.52 22.04
C GLY A 19 33.98 0.33 22.28
N VAL A 20 33.15 0.49 21.24
CA VAL A 20 31.71 0.17 21.31
C VAL A 20 31.53 -1.33 21.53
N ARG A 21 30.61 -1.70 22.42
CA ARG A 21 30.24 -3.10 22.71
C ARG A 21 28.74 -3.32 22.62
N HIS A 22 27.95 -2.26 22.80
CA HIS A 22 26.50 -2.28 22.73
C HIS A 22 26.01 -1.27 21.70
N VAL A 23 24.98 -1.65 20.94
CA VAL A 23 24.25 -0.77 20.02
C VAL A 23 22.80 -0.72 20.51
N PHE A 24 22.30 0.47 20.79
CA PHE A 24 20.93 0.68 21.26
C PHE A 24 20.01 0.91 20.09
N GLY A 25 18.75 0.52 20.19
CA GLY A 25 17.82 0.81 19.10
C GLY A 25 16.49 0.09 19.19
N ILE A 26 15.76 0.18 18.09
CA ILE A 26 14.56 -0.59 17.79
C ILE A 26 14.67 -1.06 16.34
N PRO A 27 14.36 -2.34 16.06
CA PRO A 27 14.35 -2.84 14.70
C PRO A 27 13.27 -2.15 13.85
N GLY A 28 13.58 -1.93 12.59
CA GLY A 28 12.59 -1.51 11.59
C GLY A 28 13.04 -1.91 10.19
N ASP A 29 12.08 -1.94 9.27
CA ASP A 29 12.20 -2.36 7.87
C ASP A 29 13.51 -1.93 7.19
N TYR A 30 13.87 -0.64 7.23
CA TYR A 30 15.06 -0.11 6.56
C TYR A 30 16.40 -0.44 7.23
N VAL A 31 16.40 -1.14 8.37
CA VAL A 31 17.62 -1.46 9.12
C VAL A 31 17.75 -2.95 9.46
N LEU A 32 16.76 -3.79 9.13
CA LEU A 32 16.77 -5.24 9.42
C LEU A 32 18.00 -5.97 8.89
N SER A 33 18.44 -5.65 7.67
CA SER A 33 19.64 -6.27 7.07
C SER A 33 20.94 -5.91 7.80
N PHE A 34 20.97 -4.74 8.46
CA PHE A 34 22.07 -4.32 9.31
C PHE A 34 21.95 -4.93 10.72
N TYR A 35 20.74 -5.07 11.26
CA TYR A 35 20.48 -5.80 12.51
C TYR A 35 20.93 -7.27 12.41
N GLU A 36 20.73 -7.94 11.28
CA GLU A 36 21.23 -9.31 11.09
C GLU A 36 22.78 -9.35 11.07
N GLN A 37 23.44 -8.35 10.47
CA GLN A 37 24.90 -8.22 10.55
C GLN A 37 25.38 -7.96 11.98
N LEU A 38 24.68 -7.11 12.73
CA LEU A 38 24.96 -6.87 14.15
C LEU A 38 24.80 -8.14 14.98
N ARG A 39 23.74 -8.94 14.74
CA ARG A 39 23.49 -10.23 15.41
C ARG A 39 24.61 -11.24 15.18
N GLN A 40 25.25 -11.20 14.02
CA GLN A 40 26.38 -12.05 13.66
C GLN A 40 27.74 -11.49 14.13
N SER A 41 27.74 -10.30 14.74
CA SER A 41 28.96 -9.60 15.15
C SER A 41 29.30 -9.80 16.63
N LYS A 42 30.39 -9.16 17.07
CA LYS A 42 30.78 -9.09 18.50
C LYS A 42 30.06 -7.99 19.27
N LEU A 43 29.27 -7.13 18.61
CA LEU A 43 28.47 -6.10 19.28
C LEU A 43 27.15 -6.71 19.76
N GLN A 44 26.71 -6.33 20.95
CA GLN A 44 25.41 -6.72 21.49
C GLN A 44 24.35 -5.67 21.16
N ILE A 45 23.19 -6.12 20.68
CA ILE A 45 22.05 -5.25 20.40
C ILE A 45 21.23 -5.12 21.68
N VAL A 46 20.92 -3.88 22.08
CA VAL A 46 20.04 -3.57 23.21
C VAL A 46 18.78 -2.90 22.67
N ASN A 47 17.69 -3.66 22.64
CA ASN A 47 16.39 -3.13 22.25
C ASN A 47 15.80 -2.30 23.40
N THR A 48 15.23 -1.15 23.07
CA THR A 48 14.53 -0.27 24.01
C THR A 48 13.04 -0.18 23.67
N CYS A 49 12.24 0.45 24.51
CA CYS A 49 10.79 0.59 24.29
C CYS A 49 10.45 1.59 23.19
N ASP A 50 11.27 2.62 23.01
CA ASP A 50 11.13 3.58 21.93
C ASP A 50 12.50 4.15 21.47
N GLU A 51 12.55 4.79 20.31
CA GLU A 51 13.79 5.30 19.72
C GLU A 51 14.41 6.43 20.53
N GLN A 52 13.59 7.24 21.20
CA GLN A 52 14.07 8.31 22.06
C GLN A 52 14.81 7.73 23.28
N GLY A 53 14.26 6.70 23.91
CA GLY A 53 14.93 5.94 24.95
C GLY A 53 16.25 5.32 24.49
N ALA A 54 16.29 4.78 23.26
CA ALA A 54 17.54 4.31 22.65
C ALA A 54 18.59 5.42 22.51
N GLY A 55 18.16 6.62 22.09
CA GLY A 55 19.00 7.79 21.91
C GLY A 55 19.64 8.24 23.23
N PHE A 56 18.85 8.39 24.29
CA PHE A 56 19.37 8.74 25.62
C PHE A 56 20.28 7.65 26.19
N ALA A 57 19.95 6.37 25.99
CA ALA A 57 20.80 5.27 26.41
C ALA A 57 22.17 5.30 25.70
N ALA A 58 22.19 5.60 24.40
CA ALA A 58 23.42 5.73 23.63
C ALA A 58 24.25 6.94 24.07
N ASP A 59 23.63 8.07 24.40
CA ASP A 59 24.30 9.24 25.00
C ASP A 59 24.97 8.89 26.32
N ALA A 60 24.21 8.34 27.28
CA ALA A 60 24.75 7.94 28.58
C ALA A 60 25.88 6.91 28.44
N TYR A 61 25.73 5.95 27.52
CA TYR A 61 26.78 4.98 27.20
C TYR A 61 28.04 5.66 26.67
N ALA A 62 27.91 6.66 25.79
CA ALA A 62 29.04 7.42 25.24
C ALA A 62 29.83 8.14 26.34
N ARG A 63 29.16 8.71 27.35
CA ARG A 63 29.82 9.41 28.46
C ARG A 63 30.71 8.48 29.30
N VAL A 64 30.35 7.20 29.41
CA VAL A 64 31.10 6.21 30.19
C VAL A 64 32.17 5.51 29.35
N ARG A 65 31.86 5.21 28.08
CA ARG A 65 32.67 4.33 27.22
C ARG A 65 33.45 5.07 26.13
N GLY A 66 33.23 6.37 26.00
CA GLY A 66 33.87 7.25 25.01
C GLY A 66 33.25 7.22 23.61
N LEU A 67 32.31 6.32 23.32
CA LEU A 67 31.54 6.30 22.06
C LEU A 67 30.23 5.52 22.23
N GLY A 68 29.11 6.16 21.89
CA GLY A 68 27.78 5.55 21.85
C GLY A 68 27.32 5.28 20.43
N ALA A 69 26.41 4.32 20.26
CA ALA A 69 25.79 4.03 18.98
C ALA A 69 24.30 3.73 19.16
N VAL A 70 23.47 4.43 18.38
CA VAL A 70 22.03 4.18 18.28
C VAL A 70 21.67 3.81 16.85
N CYS A 71 20.82 2.80 16.68
CA CYS A 71 20.45 2.26 15.38
C CYS A 71 18.93 2.16 15.23
N VAL A 72 18.36 2.97 14.32
CA VAL A 72 16.92 3.17 14.16
C VAL A 72 16.52 3.12 12.69
N THR A 73 15.23 2.91 12.41
CA THR A 73 14.71 2.95 11.04
C THR A 73 14.61 4.38 10.49
N TYR A 74 14.45 4.48 9.18
CA TYR A 74 14.31 5.74 8.46
C TYR A 74 13.09 6.54 8.91
N CYS A 75 13.17 7.87 8.80
CA CYS A 75 12.08 8.81 9.07
C CYS A 75 11.56 8.73 10.51
N VAL A 76 10.60 7.84 10.82
CA VAL A 76 9.93 7.78 12.13
C VAL A 76 10.92 7.59 13.28
N GLY A 77 11.91 6.71 13.11
CA GLY A 77 12.95 6.50 14.11
C GLY A 77 13.97 7.65 14.13
N GLY A 78 14.46 8.06 12.96
CA GLY A 78 15.42 9.16 12.80
C GLY A 78 14.94 10.50 13.36
N LEU A 79 13.68 10.86 13.16
CA LEU A 79 13.09 12.10 13.69
C LEU A 79 12.93 12.03 15.20
N LYS A 80 12.62 10.87 15.75
CA LYS A 80 12.40 10.68 17.19
C LYS A 80 13.69 10.75 18.02
N VAL A 81 14.83 10.43 17.41
CA VAL A 81 16.17 10.63 18.01
C VAL A 81 16.73 12.04 17.78
N ALA A 82 16.04 12.93 17.07
CA ALA A 82 16.53 14.29 16.85
C ALA A 82 16.77 15.04 18.16
N ASN A 83 15.84 14.92 19.11
CA ASN A 83 15.95 15.54 20.43
C ASN A 83 17.18 15.00 21.20
N THR A 84 17.35 13.68 21.26
CA THR A 84 18.47 13.06 21.98
C THR A 84 19.81 13.32 21.30
N THR A 85 19.82 13.49 19.98
CA THR A 85 21.02 13.87 19.22
C THR A 85 21.42 15.32 19.55
N ALA A 86 20.44 16.22 19.67
CA ALA A 86 20.70 17.59 20.10
C ALA A 86 21.24 17.64 21.54
N GLU A 87 20.71 16.81 22.44
CA GLU A 87 21.25 16.66 23.80
C GLU A 87 22.69 16.15 23.79
N ALA A 88 22.97 15.03 23.10
CA ALA A 88 24.33 14.49 23.01
C ALA A 88 25.32 15.52 22.44
N PHE A 89 24.88 16.33 21.47
CA PHE A 89 25.68 17.43 20.93
C PHE A 89 25.94 18.52 21.98
N ALA A 90 24.90 18.98 22.68
CA ALA A 90 25.02 20.01 23.73
C ALA A 90 25.97 19.56 24.86
N GLU A 91 25.92 18.27 25.19
CA GLU A 91 26.66 17.62 26.26
C GLU A 91 28.05 17.12 25.81
N LYS A 92 28.40 17.34 24.54
CA LYS A 92 29.67 16.92 23.91
C LYS A 92 29.92 15.42 23.99
N SER A 93 28.86 14.63 24.02
CA SER A 93 28.91 13.18 23.99
C SER A 93 29.10 12.68 22.55
N PRO A 94 30.10 11.82 22.29
CA PRO A 94 30.31 11.24 20.97
C PRO A 94 29.31 10.10 20.73
N VAL A 95 28.24 10.38 19.98
CA VAL A 95 27.22 9.40 19.60
C VAL A 95 27.13 9.24 18.09
N VAL A 96 27.12 7.99 17.62
CA VAL A 96 26.85 7.64 16.22
C VAL A 96 25.37 7.28 16.07
N VAL A 97 24.65 8.08 15.28
CA VAL A 97 23.27 7.78 14.88
C VAL A 97 23.29 7.03 13.55
N ILE A 98 22.83 5.78 13.57
CA ILE A 98 22.72 4.91 12.41
C ILE A 98 21.25 4.83 12.03
N SER A 99 20.84 5.64 11.06
CA SER A 99 19.51 5.54 10.47
C SER A 99 19.56 4.57 9.29
N GLY A 100 18.65 3.59 9.28
CA GLY A 100 18.26 2.93 8.03
C GLY A 100 17.81 3.97 7.00
N ALA A 101 17.89 3.62 5.73
CA ALA A 101 17.43 4.48 4.65
C ALA A 101 16.99 3.62 3.46
N PRO A 102 16.08 4.12 2.61
CA PRO A 102 15.80 3.51 1.32
C PRO A 102 17.09 3.39 0.50
N GLY A 103 17.28 2.26 -0.17
CA GLY A 103 18.45 1.99 -1.02
C GLY A 103 18.59 2.98 -2.17
N MET A 104 19.79 3.13 -2.75
CA MET A 104 20.01 4.10 -3.85
C MET A 104 19.13 3.81 -5.08
N LYS A 105 19.02 2.53 -5.48
CA LYS A 105 18.11 2.11 -6.56
C LYS A 105 16.64 2.25 -6.18
N GLU A 106 16.33 2.10 -4.90
CA GLU A 106 14.99 2.33 -4.37
C GLU A 106 14.64 3.81 -4.53
N ARG A 107 15.53 4.74 -4.12
CA ARG A 107 15.40 6.19 -4.30
C ARG A 107 15.26 6.61 -5.77
N GLU A 108 16.02 6.01 -6.68
CA GLU A 108 15.92 6.24 -8.13
C GLU A 108 14.59 5.75 -8.71
N LYS A 109 14.00 4.69 -8.13
CA LYS A 109 12.70 4.12 -8.52
C LYS A 109 11.52 4.66 -7.73
N ASN A 110 11.73 5.65 -6.85
CA ASN A 110 10.69 6.24 -5.99
C ASN A 110 9.99 5.16 -5.14
N PRO A 111 10.70 4.58 -4.15
CA PRO A 111 10.29 3.35 -3.52
C PRO A 111 9.10 3.63 -2.61
N LEU A 112 8.17 2.70 -2.64
CA LEU A 112 6.85 2.77 -2.02
C LEU A 112 7.02 2.85 -0.50
N LEU A 113 6.84 4.06 0.03
CA LEU A 113 6.66 4.28 1.46
C LEU A 113 5.29 3.68 1.83
N HIS A 114 5.24 2.83 2.85
CA HIS A 114 4.01 2.18 3.30
C HIS A 114 2.93 3.17 3.81
N HIS A 115 3.26 4.46 3.95
CA HIS A 115 2.32 5.54 4.28
C HIS A 115 1.98 6.47 3.10
N LYS A 116 2.36 6.12 1.87
CA LYS A 116 1.98 6.91 0.69
C LYS A 116 0.48 6.75 0.44
N ARG A 117 -0.22 7.86 0.16
CA ARG A 117 -1.60 7.82 -0.33
C ARG A 117 -1.66 6.91 -1.55
N ILE A 118 -2.68 6.06 -1.58
CA ILE A 118 -2.92 5.20 -2.74
C ILE A 118 -3.29 6.08 -3.94
N THR A 119 -2.82 5.68 -5.13
CA THR A 119 -3.18 6.32 -6.40
C THR A 119 -3.76 5.28 -7.33
N VAL A 120 -4.51 5.72 -8.35
CA VAL A 120 -5.08 4.84 -9.38
C VAL A 120 -3.98 4.02 -10.03
N LYS A 121 -2.89 4.67 -10.46
CA LYS A 121 -1.75 3.98 -11.06
C LYS A 121 -1.22 2.87 -10.15
N ARG A 122 -1.02 3.16 -8.86
CA ARG A 122 -0.45 2.21 -7.92
C ARG A 122 -1.40 1.06 -7.59
N LEU A 123 -2.70 1.34 -7.48
CA LEU A 123 -3.74 0.34 -7.33
C LEU A 123 -3.65 -0.71 -8.45
N PHE A 124 -3.65 -0.27 -9.71
CA PHE A 124 -3.58 -1.18 -10.87
C PHE A 124 -2.24 -1.92 -10.98
N GLU A 125 -1.11 -1.27 -10.70
CA GLU A 125 0.19 -1.95 -10.61
C GLU A 125 0.18 -3.06 -9.57
N ARG A 126 -0.47 -2.83 -8.42
CA ARG A 126 -0.53 -3.83 -7.36
C ARG A 126 -1.49 -4.97 -7.69
N LEU A 127 -2.64 -4.66 -8.28
CA LEU A 127 -3.58 -5.66 -8.77
C LEU A 127 -2.95 -6.59 -9.79
N ASN A 128 -2.11 -6.07 -10.68
CA ASN A 128 -1.32 -6.88 -11.61
C ASN A 128 -0.49 -7.99 -10.94
N SER A 129 -0.01 -7.75 -9.72
CA SER A 129 0.74 -8.75 -8.94
C SER A 129 -0.14 -9.60 -8.02
N PHE A 130 -1.43 -9.28 -7.92
CA PHE A 130 -2.40 -9.98 -7.07
C PHE A 130 -3.23 -11.00 -7.84
N LEU A 131 -3.53 -10.71 -9.12
CA LEU A 131 -4.35 -11.56 -9.96
C LEU A 131 -3.69 -12.94 -10.16
N LYS A 132 -4.54 -13.95 -10.25
CA LYS A 132 -4.16 -15.37 -10.35
C LYS A 132 -4.99 -16.07 -11.42
N ASP A 133 -4.59 -17.29 -11.75
CA ASP A 133 -5.29 -18.13 -12.72
C ASP A 133 -6.72 -18.51 -12.29
N ASP A 134 -7.07 -18.36 -11.01
CA ASP A 134 -8.41 -18.57 -10.44
C ASP A 134 -9.24 -17.29 -10.31
N THR A 135 -8.84 -16.19 -10.97
CA THR A 135 -9.56 -14.91 -10.90
C THR A 135 -10.25 -14.55 -12.20
N VAL A 136 -11.32 -13.76 -12.12
CA VAL A 136 -11.96 -13.08 -13.25
C VAL A 136 -12.04 -11.60 -12.94
N VAL A 137 -11.52 -10.75 -13.82
CA VAL A 137 -11.59 -9.30 -13.66
C VAL A 137 -12.90 -8.82 -14.27
N VAL A 138 -13.70 -8.13 -13.46
CA VAL A 138 -14.95 -7.51 -13.90
C VAL A 138 -14.82 -6.01 -13.73
N ALA A 139 -14.72 -5.26 -14.82
CA ALA A 139 -14.50 -3.82 -14.79
C ALA A 139 -15.77 -3.07 -15.23
N ASP A 140 -16.28 -2.23 -14.33
CA ASP A 140 -17.30 -1.23 -14.65
C ASP A 140 -16.71 -0.10 -15.49
N VAL A 141 -17.55 0.73 -16.08
CA VAL A 141 -17.11 1.81 -16.97
C VAL A 141 -16.36 2.92 -16.23
N GLY A 142 -15.78 3.83 -17.00
CA GLY A 142 -14.93 4.90 -16.49
C GLY A 142 -13.53 4.40 -16.19
N ASP A 143 -12.89 4.98 -15.19
CA ASP A 143 -11.48 4.71 -14.92
C ASP A 143 -11.20 3.27 -14.44
N ALA A 144 -12.23 2.59 -13.93
CA ALA A 144 -12.18 1.15 -13.64
C ALA A 144 -11.88 0.34 -14.92
N LEU A 145 -12.64 0.53 -16.00
CA LEU A 145 -12.42 -0.14 -17.28
C LEU A 145 -11.09 0.26 -17.94
N PHE A 146 -10.78 1.56 -17.96
CA PHE A 146 -9.56 2.05 -18.61
C PHE A 146 -8.30 1.62 -17.88
N GLY A 147 -8.26 1.74 -16.56
CA GLY A 147 -7.13 1.26 -15.77
C GLY A 147 -6.99 -0.26 -15.85
N ALA A 148 -8.11 -1.00 -15.91
CA ALA A 148 -8.08 -2.45 -15.99
C ALA A 148 -7.56 -2.96 -17.35
N ALA A 149 -7.61 -2.13 -18.40
CA ALA A 149 -7.05 -2.50 -19.71
C ALA A 149 -5.52 -2.69 -19.69
N ASP A 150 -4.82 -2.09 -18.72
CA ASP A 150 -3.38 -2.26 -18.51
C ASP A 150 -3.05 -3.46 -17.58
N LEU A 151 -4.05 -4.30 -17.24
CA LEU A 151 -3.85 -5.51 -16.43
C LEU A 151 -3.38 -6.70 -17.28
N PHE A 152 -2.42 -7.47 -16.76
CA PHE A 152 -1.98 -8.74 -17.32
C PHE A 152 -2.97 -9.84 -16.94
N ILE A 153 -3.65 -10.36 -17.95
CA ILE A 153 -4.61 -11.44 -17.82
C ILE A 153 -3.88 -12.76 -18.11
N HIS A 154 -3.76 -13.62 -17.10
CA HIS A 154 -3.10 -14.92 -17.23
C HIS A 154 -3.97 -15.92 -18.01
N GLN A 155 -3.39 -17.03 -18.48
CA GLN A 155 -3.94 -17.91 -19.54
C GLN A 155 -5.29 -18.62 -19.23
N ARG A 156 -5.95 -18.29 -18.11
CA ARG A 156 -7.32 -18.70 -17.73
C ARG A 156 -8.14 -17.62 -17.02
N THR A 157 -7.59 -16.44 -16.83
CA THR A 157 -8.26 -15.31 -16.20
C THR A 157 -9.20 -14.70 -17.24
N GLU A 158 -10.47 -14.56 -16.93
CA GLU A 158 -11.43 -13.90 -17.82
C GLU A 158 -11.47 -12.39 -17.53
N PHE A 159 -11.75 -11.57 -18.56
CA PHE A 159 -11.95 -10.13 -18.41
C PHE A 159 -13.34 -9.78 -18.95
N LEU A 160 -14.17 -9.16 -18.10
CA LEU A 160 -15.54 -8.77 -18.44
C LEU A 160 -15.71 -7.26 -18.23
N GLY A 161 -16.27 -6.59 -19.22
CA GLY A 161 -16.63 -5.17 -19.12
C GLY A 161 -17.53 -4.74 -20.28
N PRO A 162 -18.44 -3.77 -20.07
CA PRO A 162 -19.40 -3.35 -21.08
C PRO A 162 -18.79 -2.32 -22.04
N ALA A 163 -17.60 -2.60 -22.60
CA ALA A 163 -16.78 -1.60 -23.30
C ALA A 163 -17.45 -0.93 -24.52
N TYR A 164 -18.45 -1.58 -25.13
CA TYR A 164 -19.20 -1.03 -26.25
C TYR A 164 -20.43 -0.22 -25.81
N TYR A 165 -21.30 -0.81 -24.98
CA TYR A 165 -22.56 -0.17 -24.56
C TYR A 165 -22.36 0.85 -23.42
N THR A 166 -21.29 0.68 -22.64
CA THR A 166 -20.85 1.60 -21.59
C THR A 166 -21.89 1.89 -20.51
N SER A 167 -22.66 0.88 -20.08
CA SER A 167 -23.57 1.02 -18.93
C SER A 167 -22.81 1.06 -17.61
N MET A 168 -23.05 2.10 -16.81
CA MET A 168 -22.65 2.14 -15.40
C MET A 168 -23.44 1.14 -14.56
N GLY A 169 -22.82 0.65 -13.49
CA GLY A 169 -23.43 -0.30 -12.55
C GLY A 169 -23.36 -1.75 -13.02
N PHE A 170 -22.55 -2.05 -14.04
CA PHE A 170 -22.33 -3.41 -14.50
C PHE A 170 -21.55 -4.26 -13.49
N GLY A 171 -20.61 -3.66 -12.75
CA GLY A 171 -19.56 -4.35 -12.03
C GLY A 171 -20.04 -5.44 -11.04
N VAL A 172 -20.78 -5.04 -10.00
CA VAL A 172 -21.20 -5.98 -8.92
C VAL A 172 -22.15 -7.07 -9.44
N PRO A 173 -23.22 -6.76 -10.20
CA PRO A 173 -24.09 -7.79 -10.78
C PRO A 173 -23.35 -8.75 -11.72
N ALA A 174 -22.42 -8.24 -12.54
CA ALA A 174 -21.64 -9.09 -13.44
C ALA A 174 -20.66 -10.00 -12.68
N GLY A 175 -20.11 -9.56 -11.55
CA GLY A 175 -19.32 -10.41 -10.65
C GLY A 175 -20.12 -11.62 -10.15
N ILE A 176 -21.38 -11.42 -9.76
CA ILE A 176 -22.29 -12.51 -9.37
C ILE A 176 -22.47 -13.49 -10.53
N GLY A 177 -22.81 -12.98 -11.71
CA GLY A 177 -23.01 -13.81 -12.90
C GLY A 177 -21.77 -14.61 -13.29
N ALA A 178 -20.59 -13.98 -13.26
CA ALA A 178 -19.33 -14.63 -13.57
C ALA A 178 -19.02 -15.78 -12.61
N GLN A 179 -19.20 -15.58 -11.30
CA GLN A 179 -18.93 -16.63 -10.32
C GLN A 179 -19.95 -17.77 -10.38
N LEU A 180 -21.23 -17.47 -10.59
CA LEU A 180 -22.25 -18.51 -10.77
C LEU A 180 -22.05 -19.29 -12.08
N GLY A 181 -21.58 -18.63 -13.14
CA GLY A 181 -21.25 -19.26 -14.42
C GLY A 181 -20.02 -20.17 -14.32
N ASN A 182 -19.04 -19.79 -13.51
CA ASN A 182 -17.86 -20.61 -13.24
C ASN A 182 -17.43 -20.50 -11.76
N PRO A 183 -17.89 -21.42 -10.89
CA PRO A 183 -17.61 -21.38 -9.45
C PRO A 183 -16.13 -21.53 -9.07
N LYS A 184 -15.26 -21.91 -10.02
CA LYS A 184 -13.81 -21.99 -9.78
C LYS A 184 -13.14 -20.62 -9.82
N LEU A 185 -13.79 -19.63 -10.43
CA LEU A 185 -13.27 -18.28 -10.54
C LEU A 185 -13.75 -17.43 -9.37
N ARG A 186 -12.85 -16.63 -8.83
CA ARG A 186 -13.16 -15.58 -7.87
C ARG A 186 -13.18 -14.23 -8.58
N PRO A 187 -14.31 -13.52 -8.62
CA PRO A 187 -14.36 -12.21 -9.24
C PRO A 187 -13.55 -11.17 -8.46
N VAL A 188 -12.76 -10.39 -9.20
CA VAL A 188 -12.20 -9.11 -8.76
C VAL A 188 -12.96 -8.02 -9.51
N VAL A 189 -13.90 -7.39 -8.81
CA VAL A 189 -14.79 -6.37 -9.36
C VAL A 189 -14.18 -4.99 -9.15
N LEU A 190 -13.98 -4.25 -10.23
CA LEU A 190 -13.50 -2.87 -10.23
C LEU A 190 -14.66 -1.96 -10.59
N VAL A 191 -15.01 -1.04 -9.70
CA VAL A 191 -16.21 -0.20 -9.87
C VAL A 191 -15.98 1.18 -9.27
N GLY A 192 -16.43 2.24 -9.95
CA GLY A 192 -16.40 3.60 -9.38
C GLY A 192 -17.46 3.77 -8.29
N ASP A 193 -17.24 4.71 -7.37
CA ASP A 193 -18.19 5.06 -6.29
C ASP A 193 -19.61 5.41 -6.80
N GLY A 194 -19.72 6.19 -7.87
CA GLY A 194 -20.99 6.55 -8.50
C GLY A 194 -21.68 5.36 -9.19
N ALA A 195 -20.91 4.50 -9.88
CA ALA A 195 -21.45 3.27 -10.46
C ALA A 195 -21.88 2.28 -9.37
N PHE A 196 -21.15 2.21 -8.27
CA PHE A 196 -21.50 1.39 -7.12
C PHE A 196 -22.84 1.82 -6.50
N GLN A 197 -23.16 3.12 -6.43
CA GLN A 197 -24.45 3.56 -5.90
C GLN A 197 -25.65 3.07 -6.71
N MET A 198 -25.46 2.72 -7.99
CA MET A 198 -26.53 2.23 -8.85
C MET A 198 -26.90 0.78 -8.55
N THR A 199 -25.90 -0.10 -8.35
CA THR A 199 -26.13 -1.56 -8.28
C THR A 199 -25.29 -2.29 -7.23
N GLY A 200 -24.52 -1.58 -6.40
CA GLY A 200 -23.65 -2.16 -5.39
C GLY A 200 -24.40 -2.88 -4.26
N MET A 201 -25.69 -2.59 -4.07
CA MET A 201 -26.53 -3.32 -3.11
C MET A 201 -26.78 -4.79 -3.50
N GLU A 202 -26.41 -5.20 -4.71
CA GLU A 202 -26.35 -6.63 -5.09
C GLU A 202 -25.34 -7.43 -4.23
N LEU A 203 -24.56 -6.78 -3.37
CA LEU A 203 -23.88 -7.45 -2.25
C LEU A 203 -24.83 -8.27 -1.37
N ALA A 204 -26.11 -7.90 -1.24
CA ALA A 204 -27.11 -8.72 -0.58
C ALA A 204 -27.33 -10.07 -1.29
N THR A 205 -27.31 -10.05 -2.63
CA THR A 205 -27.39 -11.26 -3.47
C THR A 205 -26.12 -12.09 -3.35
N VAL A 206 -24.95 -11.46 -3.31
CA VAL A 206 -23.66 -12.12 -3.03
C VAL A 206 -23.73 -12.93 -1.73
N ILE A 207 -24.24 -12.34 -0.65
CA ILE A 207 -24.42 -13.04 0.64
C ILE A 207 -25.42 -14.19 0.51
N ARG A 208 -26.59 -13.93 -0.10
CA ARG A 208 -27.65 -14.93 -0.27
C ARG A 208 -27.17 -16.20 -0.97
N TYR A 209 -26.28 -16.07 -1.94
CA TYR A 209 -25.71 -17.19 -2.69
C TYR A 209 -24.33 -17.64 -2.19
N GLN A 210 -23.87 -17.12 -1.04
CA GLN A 210 -22.58 -17.48 -0.44
C GLN A 210 -21.40 -17.31 -1.41
N LEU A 211 -21.43 -16.22 -2.17
CA LEU A 211 -20.39 -15.83 -3.12
C LEU A 211 -19.30 -15.02 -2.42
N ASN A 212 -18.11 -15.00 -3.00
CA ASN A 212 -16.92 -14.40 -2.36
C ASN A 212 -16.12 -13.42 -3.26
N PRO A 213 -16.75 -12.54 -4.06
CA PRO A 213 -16.03 -11.58 -4.87
C PRO A 213 -15.19 -10.62 -4.02
N ILE A 214 -14.13 -10.09 -4.61
CA ILE A 214 -13.37 -8.95 -4.09
C ILE A 214 -13.84 -7.72 -4.86
N VAL A 215 -14.61 -6.86 -4.21
CA VAL A 215 -15.16 -5.64 -4.79
C VAL A 215 -14.29 -4.47 -4.38
N ILE A 216 -13.74 -3.76 -5.36
CA ILE A 216 -12.85 -2.62 -5.17
C ILE A 216 -13.57 -1.39 -5.71
N VAL A 217 -13.97 -0.52 -4.79
CA VAL A 217 -14.63 0.76 -5.09
C VAL A 217 -13.55 1.82 -5.26
N LEU A 218 -13.46 2.40 -6.46
CA LEU A 218 -12.61 3.55 -6.74
C LEU A 218 -13.36 4.80 -6.27
N ASN A 219 -13.09 5.22 -5.03
CA ASN A 219 -13.78 6.31 -4.35
C ASN A 219 -13.01 7.63 -4.51
N ASN A 220 -13.33 8.35 -5.58
CA ASN A 220 -12.79 9.69 -5.90
C ASN A 220 -13.87 10.79 -5.77
N ALA A 221 -14.94 10.49 -5.02
CA ALA A 221 -16.06 11.36 -4.71
C ALA A 221 -16.81 11.90 -5.95
N GLY A 222 -16.98 11.10 -7.00
CA GLY A 222 -17.79 11.51 -8.15
C GLY A 222 -17.42 10.89 -9.50
N TYR A 223 -17.99 11.47 -10.57
CA TYR A 223 -17.80 10.98 -11.95
C TYR A 223 -16.49 11.49 -12.55
N GLY A 224 -15.36 10.91 -12.15
CA GLY A 224 -14.02 11.34 -12.57
C GLY A 224 -13.78 11.36 -14.10
N THR A 225 -14.40 10.46 -14.86
CA THR A 225 -14.33 10.47 -16.33
C THR A 225 -15.02 11.70 -16.92
N GLU A 226 -16.20 12.05 -16.41
CA GLU A 226 -16.97 13.22 -16.89
C GLU A 226 -16.29 14.53 -16.48
N ARG A 227 -15.77 14.63 -15.25
CA ARG A 227 -14.99 15.80 -14.80
C ARG A 227 -13.83 16.15 -15.74
N HIS A 228 -13.28 15.15 -16.43
CA HIS A 228 -12.24 15.38 -17.41
C HIS A 228 -12.76 15.99 -18.73
N MET A 229 -13.93 15.56 -19.19
CA MET A 229 -14.55 16.06 -20.41
C MET A 229 -15.19 17.44 -20.18
N GLN A 230 -15.97 17.54 -19.12
CA GLN A 230 -16.62 18.77 -18.67
C GLN A 230 -16.90 18.71 -17.17
N ASP A 231 -16.27 19.61 -16.42
CA ASP A 231 -16.43 19.65 -14.97
C ASP A 231 -17.67 20.47 -14.54
N GLY A 232 -18.18 20.18 -13.35
CA GLY A 232 -19.32 20.86 -12.74
C GLY A 232 -19.94 20.09 -11.57
N PRO A 233 -20.84 20.74 -10.81
CA PRO A 233 -21.41 20.16 -9.58
C PRO A 233 -22.29 18.92 -9.84
N TYR A 234 -22.73 18.70 -11.08
CA TYR A 234 -23.46 17.50 -11.49
C TYR A 234 -22.58 16.23 -11.51
N ASN A 235 -21.25 16.39 -11.42
CA ASN A 235 -20.32 15.29 -11.31
C ASN A 235 -20.03 14.85 -9.87
N ASP A 236 -20.52 15.59 -8.88
CA ASP A 236 -20.31 15.27 -7.47
C ASP A 236 -21.30 14.21 -7.00
N VAL A 237 -20.77 13.19 -6.33
CA VAL A 237 -21.56 12.11 -5.73
C VAL A 237 -21.35 12.15 -4.22
N LEU A 238 -22.41 11.94 -3.43
CA LEU A 238 -22.30 11.87 -1.98
C LEU A 238 -21.40 10.68 -1.59
N PRO A 239 -20.23 10.88 -0.96
CA PRO A 239 -19.37 9.77 -0.59
C PRO A 239 -20.03 8.95 0.52
N TRP A 240 -20.23 7.66 0.27
CA TRP A 240 -20.66 6.73 1.32
C TRP A 240 -19.42 6.18 2.05
N ASN A 241 -19.63 5.70 3.28
CA ASN A 241 -18.64 4.84 3.93
C ASN A 241 -18.84 3.41 3.41
N TYR A 242 -18.46 3.13 2.17
CA TYR A 242 -18.76 1.88 1.48
C TYR A 242 -18.25 0.68 2.27
N HIS A 243 -17.06 0.79 2.86
CA HIS A 243 -16.45 -0.23 3.73
C HIS A 243 -17.31 -0.64 4.94
N ARG A 244 -18.35 0.13 5.31
CA ARG A 244 -19.29 -0.23 6.40
C ARG A 244 -20.54 -0.97 5.94
N LEU A 245 -20.75 -1.13 4.63
CA LEU A 245 -21.88 -1.89 4.10
C LEU A 245 -21.93 -3.36 4.58
N PRO A 246 -20.81 -4.07 4.77
CA PRO A 246 -20.83 -5.41 5.38
C PRO A 246 -21.49 -5.44 6.76
N ASP A 247 -21.29 -4.40 7.59
CA ASP A 247 -21.94 -4.29 8.91
C ASP A 247 -23.46 -4.18 8.78
N VAL A 248 -23.92 -3.44 7.76
CA VAL A 248 -25.35 -3.25 7.47
C VAL A 248 -25.99 -4.52 6.92
N LEU A 249 -25.28 -5.23 6.05
CA LEU A 249 -25.77 -6.45 5.41
C LEU A 249 -25.61 -7.71 6.27
N GLY A 250 -24.82 -7.62 7.35
CA GLY A 250 -24.60 -8.70 8.32
C GLY A 250 -23.57 -9.76 7.90
N ALA A 251 -22.82 -9.52 6.81
CA ALA A 251 -21.77 -10.42 6.33
C ALA A 251 -20.82 -9.70 5.36
N GLY A 252 -19.62 -10.25 5.20
CA GLY A 252 -18.55 -9.67 4.37
C GLY A 252 -17.46 -8.97 5.18
N HIS A 253 -16.36 -8.64 4.53
CA HIS A 253 -15.25 -7.90 5.13
C HIS A 253 -15.08 -6.55 4.43
N GLY A 254 -15.13 -5.47 5.20
CA GLY A 254 -15.00 -4.10 4.68
C GLY A 254 -13.67 -3.45 5.05
N PHE A 255 -13.06 -2.75 4.10
CA PHE A 255 -11.76 -2.08 4.29
C PHE A 255 -11.82 -0.65 3.77
N ALA A 256 -11.51 0.32 4.64
CA ALA A 256 -11.17 1.66 4.21
C ALA A 256 -9.69 1.68 3.78
N VAL A 257 -9.42 2.01 2.52
CA VAL A 257 -8.09 1.96 1.92
C VAL A 257 -7.66 3.38 1.55
N ASN A 258 -6.77 3.97 2.34
CA ASN A 258 -6.26 5.33 2.12
C ASN A 258 -4.80 5.32 1.65
N THR A 259 -4.07 4.27 2.00
CA THR A 259 -2.65 4.12 1.72
C THR A 259 -2.35 2.80 1.02
N GLU A 260 -1.14 2.70 0.47
CA GLU A 260 -0.66 1.43 -0.09
C GLU A 260 -0.63 0.31 0.95
N SER A 261 -0.30 0.60 2.22
CA SER A 261 -0.32 -0.42 3.27
C SER A 261 -1.72 -0.92 3.58
N ASP A 262 -2.72 -0.06 3.54
CA ASP A 262 -4.12 -0.48 3.73
C ASP A 262 -4.53 -1.43 2.60
N LEU A 263 -4.10 -1.13 1.36
CA LEU A 263 -4.36 -1.97 0.20
C LEU A 263 -3.70 -3.34 0.36
N GLU A 264 -2.43 -3.40 0.76
CA GLU A 264 -1.74 -4.68 0.99
C GLU A 264 -2.42 -5.50 2.09
N CYS A 265 -2.81 -4.86 3.19
CA CYS A 265 -3.52 -5.54 4.28
C CYS A 265 -4.88 -6.10 3.81
N ALA A 266 -5.65 -5.30 3.09
CA ALA A 266 -6.96 -5.70 2.58
C ALA A 266 -6.84 -6.82 1.55
N LEU A 267 -5.87 -6.76 0.62
CA LEU A 267 -5.63 -7.82 -0.37
C LEU A 267 -5.13 -9.11 0.29
N ALA A 268 -4.23 -9.03 1.27
CA ALA A 268 -3.73 -10.21 1.99
C ALA A 268 -4.85 -10.90 2.80
N LEU A 269 -5.75 -10.12 3.41
CA LEU A 269 -6.91 -10.68 4.09
C LEU A 269 -7.89 -11.27 3.07
N ALA A 270 -8.20 -10.55 1.99
CA ALA A 270 -9.04 -11.06 0.93
C ALA A 270 -8.50 -12.37 0.35
N GLU A 271 -7.18 -12.52 0.20
CA GLU A 271 -6.56 -13.75 -0.28
C GLU A 271 -6.81 -14.96 0.63
N ARG A 272 -6.73 -14.74 1.94
CA ARG A 272 -6.93 -15.76 2.98
C ARG A 272 -8.40 -16.08 3.21
N GLU A 273 -9.23 -15.06 3.35
CA GLU A 273 -10.65 -15.20 3.70
C GLU A 273 -11.46 -15.38 2.42
N ARG A 274 -11.92 -16.61 2.20
CA ARG A 274 -12.69 -17.00 1.00
C ARG A 274 -14.14 -17.37 1.29
N ASP A 275 -14.59 -17.29 2.54
CA ASP A 275 -15.97 -17.66 2.90
C ASP A 275 -16.98 -16.53 2.63
N HIS A 276 -16.51 -15.28 2.54
CA HIS A 276 -17.35 -14.12 2.31
C HIS A 276 -16.69 -13.16 1.30
N PHE A 277 -17.48 -12.24 0.76
CA PHE A 277 -16.97 -11.16 -0.07
C PHE A 277 -16.09 -10.18 0.72
N CYS A 278 -15.21 -9.50 0.00
CA CYS A 278 -14.42 -8.39 0.53
C CYS A 278 -14.79 -7.11 -0.23
N LEU A 279 -14.99 -6.00 0.49
CA LEU A 279 -15.30 -4.69 -0.05
C LEU A 279 -14.21 -3.69 0.34
N LEU A 280 -13.41 -3.30 -0.65
CA LEU A 280 -12.31 -2.35 -0.50
C LEU A 280 -12.78 -0.98 -0.98
N ASP A 281 -12.94 -0.05 -0.06
CA ASP A 281 -13.28 1.35 -0.30
C ASP A 281 -11.97 2.13 -0.49
N VAL A 282 -11.53 2.29 -1.74
CA VAL A 282 -10.22 2.88 -2.07
C VAL A 282 -10.37 4.37 -2.28
N HIS A 283 -9.94 5.16 -1.29
CA HIS A 283 -10.00 6.61 -1.31
C HIS A 283 -8.91 7.17 -2.22
N LEU A 284 -9.32 7.84 -3.28
CA LEU A 284 -8.48 8.39 -4.33
C LEU A 284 -8.70 9.90 -4.42
N GLU A 285 -7.69 10.63 -4.91
CA GLU A 285 -7.86 12.04 -5.19
C GLU A 285 -8.87 12.25 -6.33
N PRO A 286 -9.77 13.24 -6.26
CA PRO A 286 -10.82 13.49 -7.25
C PRO A 286 -10.34 13.60 -8.71
N MET A 287 -9.10 14.04 -8.92
CA MET A 287 -8.49 14.26 -10.24
C MET A 287 -7.41 13.23 -10.61
N ASP A 288 -7.11 12.29 -9.71
CA ASP A 288 -6.23 11.16 -10.00
C ASP A 288 -6.93 10.16 -10.92
N ARG A 289 -6.17 9.58 -11.84
CA ARG A 289 -6.72 8.81 -12.96
C ARG A 289 -5.70 7.90 -13.60
N SER A 290 -6.17 6.86 -14.29
CA SER A 290 -5.30 5.93 -15.00
C SER A 290 -4.57 6.62 -16.17
N PRO A 291 -3.34 6.18 -16.48
CA PRO A 291 -2.65 6.62 -17.69
C PRO A 291 -3.45 6.36 -18.98
N ALA A 292 -4.25 5.29 -19.01
CA ALA A 292 -5.11 4.95 -20.14
C ALA A 292 -6.22 5.98 -20.36
N LEU A 293 -6.93 6.37 -19.29
CA LEU A 293 -7.97 7.40 -19.36
C LEU A 293 -7.40 8.77 -19.78
N GLN A 294 -6.22 9.15 -19.27
CA GLN A 294 -5.54 10.38 -19.68
C GLN A 294 -5.30 10.43 -21.19
N ARG A 295 -4.78 9.33 -21.78
CA ARG A 295 -4.52 9.24 -23.22
C ARG A 295 -5.78 9.37 -24.05
N LEU A 296 -6.88 8.73 -23.64
CA LEU A 296 -8.13 8.75 -24.38
C LEU A 296 -8.76 10.14 -24.34
N ALA A 297 -8.92 10.70 -23.16
CA ALA A 297 -9.63 11.94 -22.99
C ALA A 297 -8.88 13.14 -23.58
N SER A 298 -7.54 13.12 -23.59
CA SER A 298 -6.76 14.12 -24.34
C SER A 298 -7.07 14.11 -25.84
N ARG A 299 -7.30 12.92 -26.43
CA ARG A 299 -7.69 12.80 -27.86
C ARG A 299 -9.15 13.16 -28.12
N LEU A 300 -10.04 12.96 -27.15
CA LEU A 300 -11.46 13.32 -27.27
C LEU A 300 -11.67 14.83 -27.10
N ALA A 301 -10.91 15.48 -26.21
CA ALA A 301 -10.95 16.92 -26.01
C ALA A 301 -10.54 17.71 -27.25
N GLU A 302 -9.69 17.15 -28.13
CA GLU A 302 -9.35 17.76 -29.44
C GLU A 302 -10.54 17.84 -30.42
N ARG A 303 -11.66 17.17 -30.12
CA ARG A 303 -12.85 17.10 -31.00
C ARG A 303 -14.05 17.91 -30.51
N ILE A 304 -13.92 18.59 -29.37
CA ILE A 304 -14.94 19.44 -28.74
C ILE A 304 -14.48 20.89 -28.86
#